data_AF-A0A348B5H0-F1
#
_entry.id   AF-A0A348B5H0-F1
#
_cell.length_a   1.000
_cell.length_b   1.000
_cell.length_c   1.000
_cell.angle_alpha   90.00
_cell.angle_beta   90.00
_cell.angle_gamma   90.00
#
_symmetry.space_group_name_H-M   'P 1'
#
loop_
_entity.id
_entity.type
_entity.pdbx_description
1 polymer ?
#
loop_
_entity_poly.entity_id
_entity_poly.type
_entity_poly.pdbx_seq_one_letter_code
_entity_poly.pdbx_strand_id
1 'polypeptide(L)'
;MSFLLLYFRSTFADEKYVAYDQKVISYLEKVEERCGIHFEVKQDKEGGDFYNSYLSRNSLVTRNTEALAKAGVIRAPYASTPRRKFKTRSGYVILSESLHLFKGENLIWAGSGNPTLDESEDEVLQFLRTLSEDCSLVNRLEVGTSPSRSEDRVISDFMRVAIQRDRPDLVLKGVKQSVNVYDGLWTGNPTSPQSPVFVSIPDLDLVEVSGSRVTCYEAKRDGELQNLYAALGEAMLDLLNPNVRYGGSPIEEGGVCDEVYILVPEKPRDHRFEKVLKLTPVGLVTSGGEILVRAKKNPFLNENKKKVFLSNINLLEPYVVHRRT
;
A
#
# COMPACT_ATOMS: atom_id res chain seq x y z
N MET A 1 -23.68 -10.79 -9.20
CA MET A 1 -22.29 -11.13 -8.80
C MET A 1 -22.39 -12.15 -7.67
N SER A 2 -21.86 -13.35 -7.86
CA SER A 2 -21.89 -14.44 -6.88
C SER A 2 -20.78 -14.28 -5.84
N PHE A 3 -21.00 -14.87 -4.66
CA PHE A 3 -19.97 -15.05 -3.63
C PHE A 3 -19.24 -16.38 -3.87
N LEU A 4 -17.99 -16.45 -3.42
CA LEU A 4 -17.16 -17.66 -3.43
C LEU A 4 -16.45 -17.81 -2.10
N LEU A 5 -16.46 -19.03 -1.54
CA LEU A 5 -15.66 -19.40 -0.38
C LEU A 5 -14.44 -20.22 -0.82
N LEU A 6 -13.24 -19.75 -0.51
CA LEU A 6 -12.00 -20.46 -0.80
C LEU A 6 -11.38 -20.95 0.51
N TYR A 7 -11.33 -22.27 0.69
CA TYR A 7 -10.74 -22.92 1.85
C TYR A 7 -9.36 -23.48 1.52
N PHE A 8 -8.35 -23.10 2.30
CA PHE A 8 -7.02 -23.70 2.23
C PHE A 8 -6.93 -24.78 3.30
N ARG A 9 -7.01 -26.04 2.87
CA ARG A 9 -6.93 -27.17 3.78
C ARG A 9 -5.49 -27.49 4.16
N SER A 10 -5.32 -28.16 5.29
CA SER A 10 -4.03 -28.62 5.75
C SER A 10 -3.44 -29.71 4.83
N THR A 11 -2.11 -29.82 4.83
CA THR A 11 -1.42 -31.02 4.30
C THR A 11 -0.98 -31.99 5.39
N PHE A 12 -1.24 -31.67 6.67
CA PHE A 12 -0.89 -32.54 7.78
C PHE A 12 -1.78 -33.78 7.79
N ALA A 13 -1.16 -34.95 7.96
CA ALA A 13 -1.86 -36.24 8.04
C ALA A 13 -2.31 -36.60 9.48
N ASP A 14 -2.02 -35.73 10.46
CA ASP A 14 -2.45 -35.93 11.84
C ASP A 14 -3.98 -35.85 11.93
N GLU A 15 -4.56 -36.84 12.63
CA GLU A 15 -5.99 -37.11 12.72
C GLU A 15 -6.81 -35.87 13.09
N LYS A 16 -6.30 -35.01 13.97
CA LYS A 16 -7.03 -33.80 14.38
C LYS A 16 -7.20 -32.78 13.25
N TYR A 17 -6.19 -32.66 12.36
CA TYR A 17 -6.26 -31.75 11.22
C TYR A 17 -7.20 -32.31 10.16
N VAL A 18 -7.14 -33.63 9.92
CA VAL A 18 -8.06 -34.33 9.02
C VAL A 18 -9.51 -34.18 9.49
N ALA A 19 -9.76 -34.37 10.78
CA ALA A 19 -11.09 -34.21 11.37
C ALA A 19 -11.58 -32.75 11.29
N TYR A 20 -10.69 -31.78 11.54
CA TYR A 20 -11.00 -30.36 11.38
C TYR A 20 -11.36 -30.01 9.93
N ASP A 21 -10.56 -30.45 8.96
CA ASP A 21 -10.82 -30.23 7.53
C ASP A 21 -12.16 -30.83 7.11
N GLN A 22 -12.48 -32.06 7.54
CA GLN A 22 -13.76 -32.70 7.28
C GLN A 22 -14.93 -31.89 7.87
N LYS A 23 -14.75 -31.35 9.08
CA LYS A 23 -15.77 -30.52 9.74
C LYS A 23 -16.01 -29.22 8.97
N VAL A 24 -14.95 -28.54 8.54
CA VAL A 24 -15.06 -27.32 7.72
C VAL A 24 -15.76 -27.62 6.39
N ILE A 25 -15.37 -28.71 5.71
CA ILE A 25 -15.98 -29.12 4.44
C ILE A 25 -17.48 -29.39 4.61
N SER A 26 -17.89 -30.09 5.68
CA SER A 26 -19.31 -30.33 5.96
C SER A 26 -20.11 -29.03 6.14
N TYR A 27 -19.51 -28.01 6.74
CA TYR A 27 -20.14 -26.70 6.83
C TYR A 27 -20.22 -25.98 5.48
N LEU A 28 -19.18 -26.07 4.66
CA LEU A 28 -19.14 -25.49 3.32
C LEU A 28 -20.22 -26.09 2.42
N GLU A 29 -20.40 -27.42 2.46
CA GLU A 29 -21.47 -28.13 1.73
C GLU A 29 -22.85 -27.63 2.15
N LYS A 30 -23.11 -27.46 3.46
CA LYS A 30 -24.37 -26.89 3.96
C LYS A 30 -24.58 -25.45 3.50
N VAL A 31 -23.53 -24.64 3.47
CA VAL A 31 -23.60 -23.24 3.01
C VAL A 31 -23.89 -23.19 1.51
N GLU A 32 -23.29 -24.07 0.71
CA GLU A 32 -23.56 -24.16 -0.73
C GLU A 32 -25.02 -24.58 -0.97
N GLU A 33 -25.49 -25.64 -0.30
CA GLU A 33 -26.85 -26.15 -0.42
C GLU A 33 -27.91 -25.10 -0.01
N ARG A 34 -27.71 -24.42 1.13
CA ARG A 34 -28.71 -23.51 1.69
C ARG A 34 -28.63 -22.09 1.16
N CYS A 35 -27.42 -21.58 0.96
CA CYS A 35 -27.18 -20.19 0.60
C CYS A 35 -26.79 -20.00 -0.87
N GLY A 36 -26.53 -21.08 -1.62
CA GLY A 36 -26.10 -21.00 -3.01
C GLY A 36 -24.72 -20.35 -3.18
N ILE A 37 -23.89 -20.35 -2.14
CA ILE A 37 -22.53 -19.81 -2.17
C ILE A 37 -21.59 -20.96 -2.51
N HIS A 38 -21.00 -20.90 -3.71
CA HIS A 38 -20.05 -21.91 -4.16
C HIS A 38 -18.78 -21.89 -3.30
N PHE A 39 -18.11 -23.04 -3.18
CA PHE A 39 -16.82 -23.13 -2.51
C PHE A 39 -15.77 -23.92 -3.29
N GLU A 40 -14.51 -23.55 -3.08
CA GLU A 40 -13.33 -24.24 -3.58
C GLU A 40 -12.43 -24.67 -2.42
N VAL A 41 -11.79 -25.83 -2.56
CA VAL A 41 -10.79 -26.32 -1.59
C VAL A 41 -9.43 -26.41 -2.27
N LYS A 42 -8.42 -25.76 -1.70
CA LYS A 42 -7.03 -25.79 -2.18
C LYS A 42 -6.10 -26.34 -1.10
N GLN A 43 -4.99 -26.95 -1.53
CA GLN A 43 -3.90 -27.33 -0.63
C GLN A 43 -2.93 -26.16 -0.50
N ASP A 44 -2.40 -25.93 0.70
CA ASP A 44 -1.39 -24.90 0.94
C ASP A 44 -0.04 -25.29 0.33
N LYS A 45 0.17 -24.92 -0.94
CA LYS A 45 1.46 -25.04 -1.65
C LYS A 45 2.03 -23.71 -2.13
N GLU A 46 1.22 -22.64 -2.13
CA GLU A 46 1.51 -21.34 -2.76
C GLU A 46 1.09 -20.14 -1.88
N GLY A 47 1.16 -20.27 -0.56
CA GLY A 47 0.59 -19.27 0.36
C GLY A 47 1.22 -17.87 0.27
N GLY A 48 2.48 -17.75 -0.15
CA GLY A 48 3.19 -16.47 -0.26
C GLY A 48 2.57 -15.51 -1.29
N ASP A 49 2.31 -15.98 -2.51
CA ASP A 49 1.78 -15.15 -3.60
C ASP A 49 0.33 -14.77 -3.36
N PHE A 50 -0.48 -15.71 -2.85
CA PHE A 50 -1.85 -15.43 -2.45
C PHE A 50 -1.89 -14.38 -1.34
N TYR A 51 -1.08 -14.54 -0.30
CA TYR A 51 -1.02 -13.57 0.80
C TYR A 51 -0.61 -12.18 0.32
N ASN A 52 0.42 -12.08 -0.52
CA ASN A 52 0.88 -10.80 -1.04
C ASN A 52 -0.20 -10.13 -1.90
N SER A 53 -0.88 -10.91 -2.75
CA SER A 53 -1.87 -10.41 -3.70
C SER A 53 -3.21 -10.02 -3.04
N TYR A 54 -3.65 -10.78 -2.03
CA TYR A 54 -5.02 -10.65 -1.51
C TYR A 54 -5.11 -10.22 -0.04
N LEU A 55 -4.14 -10.57 0.82
CA LEU A 55 -4.27 -10.44 2.29
C LEU A 55 -3.42 -9.33 2.89
N SER A 56 -2.15 -9.22 2.49
CA SER A 56 -1.10 -8.49 3.22
C SER A 56 -1.40 -7.01 3.50
N ARG A 57 -2.31 -6.41 2.73
CA ARG A 57 -2.70 -4.99 2.75
C ARG A 57 -4.21 -4.78 2.53
N ASN A 58 -5.04 -5.75 2.92
CA ASN A 58 -6.48 -5.70 2.68
C ASN A 58 -7.24 -5.12 3.88
N SER A 59 -7.51 -3.81 3.83
CA SER A 59 -8.27 -3.10 4.88
C SER A 59 -9.73 -3.52 4.95
N LEU A 60 -10.29 -4.04 3.84
CA LEU A 60 -11.65 -4.54 3.79
C LEU A 60 -11.82 -5.79 4.66
N VAL A 61 -10.83 -6.70 4.62
CA VAL A 61 -10.80 -7.88 5.50
C VAL A 61 -10.79 -7.45 6.96
N THR A 62 -9.98 -6.46 7.35
CA THR A 62 -9.95 -5.94 8.74
C THR A 62 -11.31 -5.37 9.14
N ARG A 63 -11.90 -4.46 8.35
CA ARG A 63 -13.19 -3.82 8.68
C ARG A 63 -14.32 -4.83 8.77
N ASN A 64 -14.38 -5.79 7.85
CA ASN A 64 -15.40 -6.84 7.87
C ASN A 64 -15.20 -7.79 9.06
N THR A 65 -13.95 -8.09 9.45
CA THR A 65 -13.68 -8.87 10.67
C THR A 65 -14.17 -8.12 11.92
N GLU A 66 -13.91 -6.81 12.01
CA GLU A 66 -14.43 -5.99 13.11
C GLU A 66 -15.95 -5.91 13.12
N ALA A 67 -16.59 -5.80 11.96
CA ALA A 67 -18.05 -5.79 11.83
C ALA A 67 -18.67 -7.12 12.29
N LEU A 68 -18.10 -8.25 11.88
CA LEU A 68 -18.50 -9.58 12.33
C LEU A 68 -18.32 -9.74 13.83
N ALA A 69 -17.22 -9.22 14.39
CA ALA A 69 -16.98 -9.24 15.83
C ALA A 69 -18.03 -8.41 16.61
N LYS A 70 -18.35 -7.20 16.13
CA LYS A 70 -19.39 -6.35 16.74
C LYS A 70 -20.78 -6.97 16.65
N ALA A 71 -21.05 -7.74 15.60
CA ALA A 71 -22.30 -8.47 15.42
C ALA A 71 -22.36 -9.77 16.24
N GLY A 72 -21.31 -10.12 16.99
CA GLY A 72 -21.24 -11.36 17.77
C GLY A 72 -21.10 -12.62 16.93
N VAL A 73 -20.77 -12.49 15.64
CA VAL A 73 -20.59 -13.62 14.72
C VAL A 73 -19.26 -14.32 14.99
N ILE A 74 -18.22 -13.52 15.23
CA ILE A 74 -16.91 -14.02 15.67
C ILE A 74 -16.52 -13.34 16.99
N ARG A 75 -15.67 -13.96 17.80
CA ARG A 75 -15.20 -13.31 19.05
C ARG A 75 -14.18 -12.19 18.76
N ALA A 76 -14.29 -11.09 19.50
CA ALA A 76 -13.41 -9.91 19.39
C ALA A 76 -11.89 -10.17 19.49
N PRO A 77 -11.37 -11.14 20.28
CA PRO A 77 -9.92 -11.42 20.32
C PRO A 77 -9.33 -11.81 18.95
N TYR A 78 -10.17 -12.27 18.01
CA TYR A 78 -9.76 -12.68 16.67
C TYR A 78 -9.84 -11.55 15.63
N ALA A 79 -10.30 -10.35 16.02
CA ALA A 79 -10.32 -9.14 15.20
C ALA A 79 -8.91 -8.53 15.06
N SER A 80 -8.03 -9.27 14.40
CA SER A 80 -6.64 -8.90 14.11
C SER A 80 -6.44 -8.65 12.62
N THR A 81 -5.45 -7.83 12.27
CA THR A 81 -5.12 -7.56 10.86
C THR A 81 -4.58 -8.82 10.18
N PRO A 82 -4.77 -9.00 8.85
CA PRO A 82 -4.22 -10.13 8.12
C PRO A 82 -2.71 -10.34 8.35
N ARG A 83 -1.96 -9.25 8.51
CA ARG A 83 -0.52 -9.28 8.85
C ARG A 83 -0.20 -9.93 10.18
N ARG A 84 -1.08 -9.84 11.17
CA ARG A 84 -0.89 -10.50 12.48
C ARG A 84 -1.45 -11.91 12.47
N LYS A 85 -2.53 -12.13 11.72
CA LYS A 85 -3.28 -13.39 11.69
C LYS A 85 -2.55 -14.48 10.90
N PHE A 86 -2.05 -14.16 9.71
CA PHE A 86 -1.52 -15.14 8.76
C PHE A 86 0.01 -15.11 8.63
N LYS A 87 0.69 -14.21 9.33
CA LYS A 87 2.16 -14.09 9.29
C LYS A 87 2.77 -14.30 10.67
N THR A 88 3.69 -15.25 10.77
CA THR A 88 4.41 -15.54 12.01
C THR A 88 5.43 -14.44 12.33
N ARG A 89 5.96 -14.44 13.57
CA ARG A 89 7.04 -13.52 13.98
C ARG A 89 8.32 -13.70 13.15
N SER A 90 8.60 -14.92 12.69
CA SER A 90 9.72 -15.25 11.81
C SER A 90 9.46 -14.92 10.34
N GLY A 91 8.25 -14.44 10.01
CA GLY A 91 7.92 -13.93 8.68
C GLY A 91 7.30 -14.96 7.73
N TYR A 92 7.09 -16.21 8.17
CA TYR A 92 6.40 -17.22 7.37
C TYR A 92 4.90 -16.90 7.27
N VAL A 93 4.35 -17.12 6.08
CA VAL A 93 2.92 -17.03 5.82
C VAL A 93 2.30 -18.41 6.04
N ILE A 94 1.21 -18.46 6.80
CA ILE A 94 0.45 -19.68 7.07
C ILE A 94 -0.97 -19.45 6.54
N LEU A 95 -1.34 -20.20 5.49
CA LEU A 95 -2.71 -20.21 4.98
C LEU A 95 -3.41 -21.54 5.26
N SER A 96 -2.72 -22.56 5.77
CA SER A 96 -3.37 -23.79 6.22
C SER A 96 -4.54 -23.48 7.17
N GLU A 97 -5.60 -24.28 7.03
CA GLU A 97 -6.82 -24.20 7.83
C GLU A 97 -7.55 -22.84 7.74
N SER A 98 -7.32 -22.04 6.70
CA SER A 98 -7.94 -20.71 6.55
C SER A 98 -9.06 -20.65 5.53
N LEU A 99 -10.03 -19.78 5.79
CA LEU A 99 -11.21 -19.57 4.93
C LEU A 99 -11.25 -18.14 4.41
N HIS A 100 -11.52 -17.98 3.12
CA HIS A 100 -11.54 -16.71 2.42
C HIS A 100 -12.87 -16.51 1.71
N LEU A 101 -13.50 -15.36 1.89
CA LEU A 101 -14.75 -15.00 1.22
C LEU A 101 -14.49 -13.95 0.14
N PHE A 102 -14.90 -14.27 -1.09
CA PHE A 102 -14.82 -13.42 -2.26
C PHE A 102 -16.21 -12.98 -2.73
N LYS A 103 -16.27 -11.79 -3.34
CA LYS A 103 -17.40 -11.35 -4.16
C LYS A 103 -16.88 -10.84 -5.51
N GLY A 104 -17.10 -11.62 -6.57
CA GLY A 104 -16.33 -11.48 -7.80
C GLY A 104 -14.84 -11.69 -7.51
N GLU A 105 -13.98 -10.78 -7.97
CA GLU A 105 -12.52 -10.85 -7.77
C GLU A 105 -12.04 -10.27 -6.43
N ASN A 106 -12.94 -9.68 -5.63
CA ASN A 106 -12.55 -8.98 -4.41
C ASN A 106 -12.59 -9.93 -3.20
N LEU A 107 -11.45 -10.10 -2.52
CA LEU A 107 -11.40 -10.70 -1.20
C LEU A 107 -11.99 -9.73 -0.17
N ILE A 108 -13.13 -10.10 0.43
CA ILE A 108 -13.86 -9.24 1.36
C ILE A 108 -13.68 -9.66 2.83
N TRP A 109 -13.39 -10.93 3.10
CA TRP A 109 -13.10 -11.41 4.46
C TRP A 109 -12.17 -12.62 4.45
N ALA A 110 -11.40 -12.81 5.52
CA ALA A 110 -10.53 -13.96 5.73
C ALA A 110 -10.43 -14.33 7.22
N GLY A 111 -10.68 -15.60 7.52
CA GLY A 111 -10.59 -16.19 8.86
C GLY A 111 -9.47 -17.23 8.95
N SER A 112 -8.85 -17.32 10.12
CA SER A 112 -7.84 -18.35 10.42
C SER A 112 -8.45 -19.40 11.32
N GLY A 113 -8.43 -20.66 10.86
CA GLY A 113 -8.81 -21.80 11.65
C GLY A 113 -7.75 -22.19 12.66
N ASN A 114 -8.15 -22.97 13.65
CA ASN A 114 -7.31 -23.61 14.63
C ASN A 114 -7.91 -24.98 15.03
N PRO A 115 -7.33 -26.08 14.54
CA PRO A 115 -7.79 -27.45 14.83
C PRO A 115 -7.77 -27.87 16.30
N THR A 116 -7.18 -27.06 17.19
CA THR A 116 -7.14 -27.32 18.63
C THR A 116 -8.25 -26.61 19.40
N LEU A 117 -8.97 -25.68 18.77
CA LEU A 117 -10.06 -24.95 19.38
C LEU A 117 -11.40 -25.63 19.12
N ASP A 118 -12.34 -25.44 20.05
CA ASP A 118 -13.72 -25.81 19.80
C ASP A 118 -14.40 -24.81 18.85
N GLU A 119 -15.57 -25.18 18.36
CA GLU A 119 -16.34 -24.35 17.43
C GLU A 119 -16.83 -23.03 18.01
N SER A 120 -16.92 -22.92 19.34
CA SER A 120 -17.28 -21.67 20.01
C SER A 120 -16.11 -20.70 20.13
N GLU A 121 -14.90 -21.15 19.79
CA GLU A 121 -13.63 -20.41 19.89
C GLU A 121 -12.90 -20.28 18.55
N ASP A 122 -13.20 -21.14 17.59
CA ASP A 122 -12.62 -21.10 16.25
C ASP A 122 -13.31 -20.08 15.32
N GLU A 123 -12.54 -19.16 14.73
CA GLU A 123 -13.08 -18.08 13.89
C GLU A 123 -13.77 -18.60 12.62
N VAL A 124 -13.18 -19.60 11.96
CA VAL A 124 -13.69 -20.15 10.69
C VAL A 124 -14.99 -20.90 10.95
N LEU A 125 -15.03 -21.75 11.98
CA LEU A 125 -16.22 -22.52 12.35
C LEU A 125 -17.35 -21.60 12.87
N GLN A 126 -17.04 -20.57 13.66
CA GLN A 126 -18.03 -19.56 14.09
C GLN A 126 -18.70 -18.87 12.89
N PHE A 127 -17.88 -18.42 11.94
CA PHE A 127 -18.36 -17.77 10.73
C PHE A 127 -19.23 -18.71 9.89
N LEU A 128 -18.74 -19.93 9.62
CA LEU A 128 -19.45 -20.90 8.81
C LEU A 128 -20.75 -21.39 9.44
N ARG A 129 -20.77 -21.64 10.75
CA ARG A 129 -22.00 -22.01 11.47
C ARG A 129 -23.05 -20.91 11.28
N THR A 130 -22.68 -19.66 11.59
CA THR A 130 -23.60 -18.53 11.49
C THR A 130 -24.07 -18.32 10.06
N LEU A 131 -23.17 -18.43 9.08
CA LEU A 131 -23.53 -18.31 7.66
C LEU A 131 -24.49 -19.42 7.20
N SER A 132 -24.29 -20.65 7.68
CA SER A 132 -25.17 -21.78 7.37
C SER A 132 -26.58 -21.60 7.93
N GLU A 133 -26.75 -20.77 8.96
CA GLU A 133 -28.03 -20.44 9.60
C GLU A 133 -28.66 -19.16 9.04
N ASP A 134 -27.84 -18.16 8.70
CA ASP A 134 -28.26 -16.85 8.19
C ASP A 134 -27.46 -16.48 6.91
N CYS A 135 -27.99 -16.88 5.76
CA CYS A 135 -27.40 -16.55 4.45
C CYS A 135 -27.35 -15.04 4.17
N SER A 136 -28.12 -14.21 4.89
CA SER A 136 -28.07 -12.76 4.71
C SER A 136 -26.82 -12.12 5.31
N LEU A 137 -26.06 -12.87 6.13
CA LEU A 137 -24.83 -12.42 6.77
C LEU A 137 -23.85 -11.80 5.76
N VAL A 138 -23.61 -12.45 4.62
CA VAL A 138 -22.67 -11.96 3.60
C VAL A 138 -23.11 -10.65 2.94
N ASN A 139 -24.41 -10.34 2.97
CA ASN A 139 -24.93 -9.08 2.44
C ASN A 139 -24.70 -7.90 3.40
N ARG A 140 -24.38 -8.17 4.67
CA ARG A 140 -24.04 -7.15 5.68
C ARG A 140 -22.57 -6.75 5.64
N LEU A 141 -21.74 -7.52 4.94
CA LEU A 141 -20.32 -7.23 4.79
C LEU A 141 -20.12 -6.09 3.79
N GLU A 142 -19.15 -5.23 4.08
CA GLU A 142 -18.72 -4.21 3.13
C GLU A 142 -18.21 -4.89 1.86
N VAL A 143 -18.74 -4.43 0.72
CA VAL A 143 -18.33 -4.87 -0.60
C VAL A 143 -17.79 -3.66 -1.34
N GLY A 144 -16.55 -3.78 -1.80
CA GLY A 144 -15.88 -2.78 -2.61
C GLY A 144 -14.49 -3.27 -2.95
N THR A 145 -13.81 -2.60 -3.88
CA THR A 145 -12.37 -2.75 -3.98
C THR A 145 -11.77 -2.26 -2.67
N SER A 146 -11.06 -3.11 -1.92
CA SER A 146 -10.18 -2.62 -0.85
C SER A 146 -9.33 -1.51 -1.48
N PRO A 147 -9.42 -0.24 -1.04
CA PRO A 147 -8.58 0.80 -1.59
C PRO A 147 -7.23 0.69 -0.91
N SER A 148 -6.52 -0.42 -1.09
CA SER A 148 -5.08 -0.33 -1.21
C SER A 148 -4.86 0.28 -2.60
N ARG A 149 -5.01 1.60 -2.73
CA ARG A 149 -4.49 2.27 -3.92
C ARG A 149 -2.99 1.96 -3.91
N SER A 150 -2.46 1.37 -4.97
CA SER A 150 -1.01 1.38 -5.15
C SER A 150 -0.53 2.83 -5.09
N GLU A 151 0.70 3.08 -4.61
CA GLU A 151 1.32 4.41 -4.70
C GLU A 151 1.18 4.96 -6.13
N ASP A 152 1.42 4.10 -7.13
CA ASP A 152 1.18 4.38 -8.55
C ASP A 152 -0.21 4.95 -8.86
N ARG A 153 -1.27 4.46 -8.21
CA ARG A 153 -2.64 4.95 -8.43
C ARG A 153 -2.89 6.27 -7.71
N VAL A 154 -2.32 6.46 -6.51
CA VAL A 154 -2.39 7.74 -5.79
C VAL A 154 -1.68 8.85 -6.59
N ILE A 155 -0.49 8.54 -7.10
CA ILE A 155 0.29 9.40 -8.00
C ILE A 155 -0.51 9.67 -9.28
N SER A 156 -1.04 8.63 -9.94
CA SER A 156 -1.82 8.78 -11.17
C SER A 156 -3.08 9.64 -10.99
N ASP A 157 -3.80 9.45 -9.88
CA ASP A 157 -4.98 10.25 -9.55
C ASP A 157 -4.62 11.72 -9.30
N PHE A 158 -3.55 11.97 -8.55
CA PHE A 158 -3.03 13.32 -8.31
C PHE A 158 -2.59 14.00 -9.60
N MET A 159 -1.84 13.28 -10.44
CA MET A 159 -1.41 13.78 -11.75
C MET A 159 -2.60 14.14 -12.64
N ARG A 160 -3.64 13.29 -12.68
CA ARG A 160 -4.87 13.58 -13.44
C ARG A 160 -5.54 14.87 -12.97
N VAL A 161 -5.67 15.07 -11.67
CA VAL A 161 -6.28 16.30 -11.11
C VAL A 161 -5.41 17.53 -11.39
N ALA A 162 -4.10 17.41 -11.22
CA ALA A 162 -3.17 18.50 -11.48
C ALA A 162 -3.15 18.91 -12.97
N ILE A 163 -3.29 17.95 -13.89
CA ILE A 163 -3.45 18.17 -15.33
C ILE A 163 -4.80 18.84 -15.66
N GLN A 164 -5.89 18.44 -15.00
CA GLN A 164 -7.23 19.01 -15.23
C GLN A 164 -7.38 20.46 -14.73
N ARG A 165 -6.51 20.93 -13.84
CA ARG A 165 -6.54 22.30 -13.27
C ARG A 165 -5.91 23.38 -14.17
N ASP A 166 -5.74 23.10 -15.47
CA ASP A 166 -5.29 24.05 -16.50
C ASP A 166 -4.06 24.89 -16.09
N ARG A 167 -3.01 24.18 -15.63
CA ARG A 167 -1.69 24.77 -15.31
C ARG A 167 -0.75 24.53 -16.49
N PRO A 168 -0.69 25.44 -17.50
CA PRO A 168 0.04 25.20 -18.75
C PRO A 168 1.56 25.03 -18.55
N ASP A 169 2.11 25.53 -17.45
CA ASP A 169 3.55 25.52 -17.15
C ASP A 169 4.00 24.32 -16.28
N LEU A 170 3.09 23.39 -16.00
CA LEU A 170 3.28 22.29 -15.06
C LEU A 170 3.97 21.09 -15.73
N VAL A 171 5.20 20.78 -15.32
CA VAL A 171 5.87 19.52 -15.69
C VAL A 171 5.80 18.57 -14.49
N LEU A 172 4.88 17.60 -14.54
CA LEU A 172 4.80 16.52 -13.55
C LEU A 172 5.65 15.34 -14.03
N LYS A 173 6.66 14.95 -13.24
CA LYS A 173 7.50 13.79 -13.50
C LYS A 173 7.34 12.80 -12.35
N GLY A 174 6.54 11.75 -12.55
CA GLY A 174 6.46 10.62 -11.63
C GLY A 174 7.74 9.79 -11.76
N VAL A 175 8.57 9.74 -10.72
CA VAL A 175 9.81 8.96 -10.76
C VAL A 175 9.48 7.61 -10.13
N LYS A 176 9.29 6.59 -10.96
CA LYS A 176 9.06 5.23 -10.45
C LYS A 176 10.38 4.70 -9.92
N GLN A 177 10.43 4.43 -8.62
CA GLN A 177 11.58 3.83 -7.95
C GLN A 177 11.91 2.45 -8.56
N SER A 178 12.88 2.44 -9.48
CA SER A 178 13.85 1.35 -9.66
C SER A 178 15.04 1.86 -10.46
N VAL A 179 15.75 2.85 -9.93
CA VAL A 179 17.20 2.88 -10.07
C VAL A 179 17.73 2.94 -8.65
N ASN A 180 18.26 1.82 -8.17
CA ASN A 180 19.11 1.82 -6.99
C ASN A 180 20.33 2.66 -7.36
N VAL A 181 20.35 3.96 -7.06
CA VAL A 181 21.46 4.86 -7.43
C VAL A 181 22.67 4.69 -6.50
N TYR A 182 22.87 3.49 -5.98
CA TYR A 182 24.23 2.99 -5.76
C TYR A 182 24.92 2.67 -7.10
N ASP A 183 24.16 2.44 -8.17
CA ASP A 183 24.62 2.40 -9.56
C ASP A 183 24.16 3.68 -10.27
N GLY A 184 25.08 4.64 -10.44
CA GLY A 184 24.82 5.92 -11.10
C GLY A 184 24.14 5.78 -12.46
N LEU A 185 23.30 6.76 -12.82
CA LEU A 185 22.89 7.00 -14.21
C LEU A 185 24.17 7.22 -15.06
N TRP A 186 24.62 6.17 -15.73
CA TRP A 186 25.72 6.23 -16.69
C TRP A 186 25.21 6.86 -17.99
N THR A 187 25.36 8.17 -18.13
CA THR A 187 25.25 8.82 -19.44
C THR A 187 26.64 9.32 -19.84
N GLY A 188 27.48 8.41 -20.33
CA GLY A 188 28.81 8.73 -20.83
C GLY A 188 29.51 7.52 -21.44
N ASN A 189 30.14 7.71 -22.60
CA ASN A 189 31.10 6.74 -23.13
C ASN A 189 32.34 6.74 -22.20
N PRO A 190 32.78 5.59 -21.64
CA PRO A 190 33.91 5.51 -20.70
C PRO A 190 35.24 6.11 -21.22
N THR A 191 35.31 6.40 -22.52
CA THR A 191 36.50 6.91 -23.22
C THR A 191 36.45 8.41 -23.55
N SER A 192 35.35 9.12 -23.23
CA SER A 192 35.23 10.56 -23.49
C SER A 192 35.61 11.39 -22.26
N PRO A 193 36.52 12.38 -22.37
CA PRO A 193 36.95 13.25 -21.27
C PRO A 193 35.91 14.31 -20.86
N GLN A 194 34.68 14.24 -21.37
CA GLN A 194 33.58 15.07 -20.88
C GLN A 194 33.01 14.41 -19.61
N SER A 195 33.27 15.05 -18.46
CA SER A 195 33.11 14.51 -17.12
C SER A 195 31.73 13.83 -16.88
N PRO A 196 31.69 12.64 -16.25
CA PRO A 196 30.43 11.97 -15.94
C PRO A 196 29.58 12.82 -14.99
N VAL A 197 28.32 13.09 -15.39
CA VAL A 197 27.32 13.74 -14.56
C VAL A 197 26.59 12.66 -13.77
N PHE A 198 26.89 12.52 -12.48
CA PHE A 198 26.22 11.57 -11.58
C PHE A 198 25.03 12.24 -10.88
N VAL A 199 23.90 12.37 -11.58
CA VAL A 199 22.67 12.76 -10.89
C VAL A 199 22.14 11.53 -10.14
N SER A 200 22.57 11.36 -8.89
CA SER A 200 21.79 10.56 -7.95
C SER A 200 20.53 11.35 -7.64
N ILE A 201 19.40 10.84 -8.13
CA ILE A 201 18.10 11.40 -7.83
C ILE A 201 17.71 10.78 -6.49
N PRO A 202 17.24 11.59 -5.52
CA PRO A 202 16.67 11.05 -4.30
C PRO A 202 15.59 10.03 -4.62
N ASP A 203 15.35 9.17 -3.65
CA ASP A 203 14.30 8.17 -3.67
C ASP A 203 12.92 8.82 -3.53
N LEU A 204 12.50 9.57 -4.56
CA LEU A 204 11.27 10.35 -4.57
C LEU A 204 10.21 9.67 -5.40
N ASP A 205 8.99 9.60 -4.86
CA ASP A 205 7.85 9.03 -5.56
C ASP A 205 7.35 9.92 -6.72
N LEU A 206 7.31 11.23 -6.52
CA LEU A 206 6.84 12.19 -7.54
C LEU A 206 7.51 13.56 -7.38
N VAL A 207 7.86 14.17 -8.52
CA VAL A 207 8.39 15.54 -8.57
C VAL A 207 7.56 16.41 -9.53
N GLU A 208 7.17 17.58 -9.05
CA GLU A 208 6.59 18.66 -9.85
C GLU A 208 7.61 19.76 -10.06
N VAL A 209 7.82 20.15 -11.31
CA VAL A 209 8.63 21.31 -11.66
C VAL A 209 7.77 22.35 -12.37
N SER A 210 7.79 23.57 -11.84
CA SER A 210 7.08 24.74 -12.36
C SER A 210 8.06 25.91 -12.43
N GLY A 211 8.61 26.18 -13.62
CA GLY A 211 9.71 27.13 -13.78
C GLY A 211 10.95 26.68 -13.00
N SER A 212 11.43 27.52 -12.07
CA SER A 212 12.55 27.19 -11.19
C SER A 212 12.13 26.51 -9.89
N ARG A 213 10.83 26.30 -9.64
CA ARG A 213 10.33 25.67 -8.43
C ARG A 213 10.27 24.15 -8.58
N VAL A 214 10.77 23.43 -7.57
CA VAL A 214 10.76 21.96 -7.46
C VAL A 214 9.96 21.58 -6.23
N THR A 215 8.85 20.89 -6.43
CA THR A 215 8.02 20.34 -5.34
C THR A 215 8.13 18.82 -5.37
N CYS A 216 8.43 18.23 -4.23
CA CYS A 216 8.62 16.79 -4.10
C CYS A 216 7.47 16.19 -3.28
N TYR A 217 7.08 14.97 -3.66
CA TYR A 217 5.96 14.27 -3.05
C TYR A 217 6.40 12.88 -2.63
N GLU A 218 6.16 12.58 -1.36
CA GLU A 218 6.29 11.25 -0.78
C GLU A 218 4.90 10.62 -0.74
N ALA A 219 4.63 9.71 -1.66
CA ALA A 219 3.32 9.13 -1.88
C ALA A 219 3.08 7.97 -0.92
N LYS A 220 1.86 7.90 -0.38
CA LYS A 220 1.44 6.79 0.48
C LYS A 220 0.14 6.18 0.00
N ARG A 221 0.06 4.87 0.18
CA ARG A 221 -1.04 4.01 -0.30
C ARG A 221 -2.33 4.20 0.51
N ASP A 222 -2.22 4.65 1.75
CA ASP A 222 -3.33 4.92 2.66
C ASP A 222 -2.99 6.07 3.63
N GLY A 223 -4.00 6.59 4.33
CA GLY A 223 -3.86 7.63 5.34
C GLY A 223 -3.76 7.09 6.78
N GLU A 224 -3.30 5.85 6.97
CA GLU A 224 -3.15 5.28 8.31
C GLU A 224 -2.01 5.96 9.09
N LEU A 225 -2.22 6.15 10.39
CA LEU A 225 -1.31 6.92 11.24
C LEU A 225 0.13 6.35 11.27
N GLN A 226 0.29 5.03 11.24
CA GLN A 226 1.61 4.40 11.24
C GLN A 226 2.36 4.68 9.93
N ASN A 227 1.66 4.62 8.80
CA ASN A 227 2.23 4.92 7.49
C ASN A 227 2.55 6.42 7.36
N LEU A 228 1.75 7.28 7.98
CA LEU A 228 1.99 8.72 8.00
C LEU A 228 3.22 9.14 8.83
N TYR A 229 3.50 8.48 9.95
CA TYR A 229 4.72 8.76 10.70
C TYR A 229 5.98 8.25 9.99
N ALA A 230 5.90 7.08 9.34
CA ALA A 230 6.97 6.60 8.47
C ALA A 230 7.20 7.57 7.29
N ALA A 231 6.11 7.99 6.64
CA ALA A 231 6.13 8.98 5.56
C ALA A 231 6.71 10.32 6.00
N LEU A 232 6.46 10.75 7.24
CA LEU A 232 7.09 11.94 7.78
C LEU A 232 8.60 11.75 7.93
N GLY A 233 9.05 10.57 8.35
CA GLY A 233 10.47 10.24 8.39
C GLY A 233 11.12 10.33 7.01
N GLU A 234 10.52 9.69 6.01
CA GLU A 234 10.97 9.68 4.62
C GLU A 234 10.94 11.10 4.00
N ALA A 235 9.82 11.81 4.12
CA ALA A 235 9.69 13.19 3.65
C ALA A 235 10.68 14.16 4.32
N MET A 236 11.09 13.90 5.57
CA MET A 236 12.14 14.69 6.23
C MET A 236 13.53 14.38 5.66
N LEU A 237 13.79 13.16 5.19
CA LEU A 237 15.02 12.80 4.48
C LEU A 237 15.07 13.47 3.10
N ASP A 238 13.94 13.60 2.41
CA ASP A 238 13.84 14.27 1.12
C ASP A 238 14.25 15.74 1.16
N LEU A 239 14.06 16.41 2.29
CA LEU A 239 14.51 17.78 2.50
C LEU A 239 16.05 17.89 2.38
N LEU A 240 16.77 16.87 2.85
CA LEU A 240 18.22 16.81 2.84
C LEU A 240 18.77 16.19 1.55
N ASN A 241 18.06 15.22 0.96
CA ASN A 241 18.40 14.51 -0.27
C ASN A 241 19.91 14.16 -0.36
N PRO A 242 20.35 13.01 0.16
CA PRO A 242 21.73 12.84 0.60
C PRO A 242 22.80 12.79 -0.50
N ASN A 243 22.49 12.54 -1.78
CA ASN A 243 23.53 12.26 -2.78
C ASN A 243 23.27 12.94 -4.12
N VAL A 244 24.07 13.94 -4.49
CA VAL A 244 24.29 14.32 -5.91
C VAL A 244 25.79 14.49 -6.10
N ARG A 245 26.36 13.87 -7.13
CA ARG A 245 27.77 14.03 -7.50
C ARG A 245 27.83 14.69 -8.88
N TYR A 246 28.60 15.75 -9.03
CA TYR A 246 28.76 16.40 -10.34
C TYR A 246 30.23 16.40 -10.74
N GLY A 247 30.55 15.80 -11.90
CA GLY A 247 31.93 15.67 -12.36
C GLY A 247 32.82 14.83 -11.42
N GLY A 248 32.23 13.90 -10.66
CA GLY A 248 32.95 13.06 -9.69
C GLY A 248 33.16 13.68 -8.31
N SER A 249 32.86 14.98 -8.12
CA SER A 249 32.91 15.63 -6.81
C SER A 249 31.55 15.54 -6.09
N PRO A 250 31.52 15.28 -4.77
CA PRO A 250 30.30 15.45 -3.98
C PRO A 250 29.89 16.92 -4.04
N ILE A 251 28.60 17.16 -4.32
CA ILE A 251 28.01 18.48 -4.07
C ILE A 251 27.75 18.61 -2.57
N GLU A 252 27.87 19.83 -2.03
CA GLU A 252 27.57 20.18 -0.64
C GLU A 252 26.22 19.63 -0.14
N GLU A 253 26.10 19.48 1.18
CA GLU A 253 24.89 19.00 1.86
C GLU A 253 23.65 19.86 1.52
N GLY A 254 22.46 19.24 1.61
CA GLY A 254 21.17 19.88 1.33
C GLY A 254 20.45 19.34 0.09
N GLY A 255 19.15 19.67 -0.04
CA GLY A 255 18.26 19.10 -1.05
C GLY A 255 17.89 20.02 -2.20
N VAL A 256 17.12 19.49 -3.14
CA VAL A 256 16.70 20.19 -4.38
C VAL A 256 15.26 20.70 -4.33
N CYS A 257 14.45 20.14 -3.43
CA CYS A 257 13.03 20.43 -3.29
C CYS A 257 12.82 21.75 -2.54
N ASP A 258 12.11 22.70 -3.13
CA ASP A 258 11.66 23.92 -2.44
C ASP A 258 10.64 23.59 -1.35
N GLU A 259 9.78 22.61 -1.63
CA GLU A 259 8.72 22.14 -0.76
C GLU A 259 8.61 20.62 -0.87
N VAL A 260 8.30 19.96 0.25
CA VAL A 260 8.05 18.52 0.31
C VAL A 260 6.67 18.29 0.89
N TYR A 261 5.87 17.47 0.22
CA TYR A 261 4.55 17.05 0.67
C TYR A 261 4.48 15.55 0.84
N ILE A 262 3.75 15.11 1.85
CA ILE A 262 3.21 13.76 1.87
C ILE A 262 1.94 13.75 1.01
N LEU A 263 1.87 12.85 0.04
CA LEU A 263 0.74 12.67 -0.85
C LEU A 263 -0.08 11.45 -0.41
N VAL A 264 -1.33 11.67 0.00
CA VAL A 264 -2.23 10.62 0.48
C VAL A 264 -3.46 10.47 -0.41
N PRO A 265 -4.12 9.30 -0.48
CA PRO A 265 -5.33 9.14 -1.28
C PRO A 265 -6.47 10.06 -0.82
N GLU A 266 -6.63 10.20 0.50
CA GLU A 266 -7.73 10.92 1.15
C GLU A 266 -7.27 11.54 2.48
N LYS A 267 -8.11 12.38 3.08
CA LYS A 267 -7.82 13.02 4.37
C LYS A 267 -7.64 11.97 5.47
N PRO A 268 -6.52 11.98 6.22
CA PRO A 268 -6.33 11.07 7.35
C PRO A 268 -7.43 11.22 8.39
N ARG A 269 -7.88 10.09 8.96
CA ARG A 269 -8.88 10.08 10.03
C ARG A 269 -8.33 10.60 11.36
N ASP A 270 -7.03 10.51 11.56
CA ASP A 270 -6.37 10.99 12.77
C ASP A 270 -5.86 12.43 12.62
N HIS A 271 -6.59 13.36 13.23
CA HIS A 271 -6.28 14.79 13.20
C HIS A 271 -5.00 15.17 13.97
N ARG A 272 -4.41 14.27 14.77
CA ARG A 272 -3.13 14.55 15.43
C ARG A 272 -2.01 14.75 14.43
N PHE A 273 -2.09 14.10 13.27
CA PHE A 273 -1.07 14.22 12.24
C PHE A 273 -0.97 15.64 11.67
N GLU A 274 -2.10 16.33 11.50
CA GLU A 274 -2.11 17.75 11.08
C GLU A 274 -1.36 18.64 12.09
N LYS A 275 -1.47 18.34 13.40
CA LYS A 275 -0.75 19.08 14.45
C LYS A 275 0.75 18.80 14.39
N VAL A 276 1.15 17.56 14.16
CA VAL A 276 2.56 17.17 14.02
C VAL A 276 3.20 17.85 12.81
N LEU A 277 2.53 17.82 11.66
CA LEU A 277 3.05 18.45 10.44
C LEU A 277 3.17 19.98 10.55
N LYS A 278 2.31 20.65 11.32
CA LYS A 278 2.46 22.09 11.59
C LYS A 278 3.78 22.43 12.28
N LEU A 279 4.41 21.47 12.96
CA LEU A 279 5.72 21.63 13.62
C LEU A 279 6.90 21.35 12.69
N THR A 280 6.67 20.80 11.50
CA THR A 280 7.73 20.46 10.52
C THR A 280 7.64 21.40 9.31
N PRO A 281 8.62 21.34 8.37
CA PRO A 281 8.50 22.02 7.08
C PRO A 281 7.72 21.21 6.02
N VAL A 282 7.29 19.99 6.35
CA VAL A 282 6.62 19.07 5.42
C VAL A 282 5.12 19.36 5.34
N GLY A 283 4.57 19.38 4.13
CA GLY A 283 3.14 19.54 3.87
C GLY A 283 2.37 18.22 3.74
N LEU A 284 1.06 18.31 3.60
CA LEU A 284 0.16 17.19 3.32
C LEU A 284 -0.85 17.57 2.26
N VAL A 285 -0.95 16.74 1.23
CA VAL A 285 -1.86 16.92 0.10
C VAL A 285 -2.59 15.62 -0.19
N THR A 286 -3.85 15.71 -0.60
CA THR A 286 -4.61 14.55 -1.07
C THR A 286 -4.40 14.30 -2.56
N SER A 287 -4.69 13.08 -3.02
CA SER A 287 -4.75 12.75 -4.45
C SER A 287 -5.79 13.57 -5.22
N GLY A 288 -6.78 14.13 -4.51
CA GLY A 288 -7.74 15.11 -5.05
C GLY A 288 -7.16 16.53 -5.20
N GLY A 289 -5.88 16.73 -4.89
CA GLY A 289 -5.21 18.02 -4.95
C GLY A 289 -5.64 19.00 -3.85
N GLU A 290 -6.23 18.51 -2.76
CA GLU A 290 -6.56 19.32 -1.59
C GLU A 290 -5.33 19.42 -0.69
N ILE A 291 -4.85 20.65 -0.44
CA ILE A 291 -3.76 20.90 0.51
C ILE A 291 -4.36 20.95 1.92
N LEU A 292 -4.12 19.90 2.70
CA LEU A 292 -4.56 19.80 4.09
C LEU A 292 -3.63 20.57 5.03
N VAL A 293 -2.33 20.47 4.77
CA VAL A 293 -1.30 21.25 5.46
C VAL A 293 -0.33 21.78 4.40
N ARG A 294 -0.12 23.09 4.36
CA ARG A 294 0.82 23.69 3.42
C ARG A 294 2.26 23.44 3.87
N ALA A 295 3.12 22.98 2.96
CA ALA A 295 4.54 22.86 3.22
C ALA A 295 5.16 24.24 3.47
N LYS A 296 6.23 24.28 4.26
CA LYS A 296 7.07 25.47 4.41
C LYS A 296 8.26 25.34 3.47
N LYS A 297 8.95 26.46 3.21
CA LYS A 297 10.20 26.44 2.44
C LYS A 297 11.18 25.46 3.09
N ASN A 298 11.78 24.60 2.27
CA ASN A 298 12.80 23.66 2.71
C ASN A 298 13.99 24.42 3.35
N PRO A 299 14.27 24.22 4.66
CA PRO A 299 15.37 24.90 5.33
C PRO A 299 16.76 24.40 4.88
N PHE A 300 16.81 23.25 4.20
CA PHE A 300 18.03 22.63 3.70
C PHE A 300 18.16 22.74 2.18
N LEU A 301 17.47 23.68 1.55
CA LEU A 301 17.55 23.88 0.11
C LEU A 301 18.97 24.28 -0.33
N ASN A 302 19.55 23.52 -1.24
CA ASN A 302 20.82 23.82 -1.88
C ASN A 302 20.57 24.33 -3.31
N GLU A 303 20.67 25.64 -3.51
CA GLU A 303 20.39 26.31 -4.79
C GLU A 303 21.33 25.84 -5.91
N ASN A 304 22.59 25.53 -5.60
CA ASN A 304 23.55 25.04 -6.58
C ASN A 304 23.15 23.62 -7.05
N LYS A 305 22.81 22.74 -6.12
CA LYS A 305 22.35 21.37 -6.41
C LYS A 305 21.05 21.38 -7.20
N LYS A 306 20.11 22.27 -6.84
CA LYS A 306 18.86 22.48 -7.55
C LYS A 306 19.09 23.00 -8.97
N LYS A 307 20.01 23.95 -9.17
CA LYS A 307 20.40 24.42 -10.51
C LYS A 307 20.96 23.29 -11.38
N VAL A 308 21.81 22.43 -10.81
CA VAL A 308 22.33 21.24 -11.50
C VAL A 308 21.18 20.29 -11.85
N PHE A 309 20.28 20.01 -10.92
CA PHE A 309 19.10 19.16 -11.16
C PHE A 309 18.22 19.70 -12.30
N LEU A 310 17.87 20.98 -12.26
CA LEU A 310 17.03 21.63 -13.27
C LEU A 310 17.68 21.63 -14.66
N SER A 311 18.99 21.88 -14.75
CA SER A 311 19.73 21.83 -16.02
C SER A 311 19.79 20.42 -16.62
N ASN A 312 19.61 19.38 -15.80
CA ASN A 312 19.68 17.98 -16.21
C ASN A 312 18.31 17.29 -16.19
N ILE A 313 17.22 18.04 -16.02
CA ILE A 313 15.88 17.47 -15.84
C ILE A 313 15.40 16.65 -17.05
N ASN A 314 15.95 16.92 -18.24
CA ASN A 314 15.65 16.16 -19.47
C ASN A 314 16.21 14.74 -19.44
N LEU A 315 17.25 14.46 -18.63
CA LEU A 315 17.74 13.09 -18.43
C LEU A 315 16.71 12.18 -17.75
N LEU A 316 15.66 12.75 -17.17
CA LEU A 316 14.55 12.02 -16.57
C LEU A 316 13.49 11.58 -17.59
N GLU A 317 13.59 12.02 -18.86
CA GLU A 317 12.60 11.75 -19.92
C GLU A 317 12.14 10.29 -20.07
N PRO A 318 13.00 9.25 -19.97
CA PRO A 318 12.56 7.86 -20.03
C PRO A 318 11.60 7.44 -18.90
N TYR A 319 11.57 8.20 -17.81
CA TYR A 319 10.75 7.96 -16.62
C TYR A 319 9.54 8.92 -16.57
N VAL A 320 9.34 9.77 -17.59
CA VAL A 320 8.26 10.75 -17.63
C VAL A 320 6.96 10.11 -18.12
N VAL A 321 5.91 10.21 -17.31
CA VAL A 321 4.53 10.01 -17.77
C VAL A 321 4.09 11.27 -18.53
N HIS A 322 4.22 11.25 -19.85
CA HIS A 322 3.87 12.40 -20.68
C HIS A 322 2.35 12.65 -20.75
N ARG A 323 2.00 13.94 -20.86
CA ARG A 323 0.72 14.42 -21.38
C ARG A 323 0.55 13.83 -22.79
N ARG A 324 -0.28 12.80 -22.95
CA ARG A 324 -0.82 12.49 -24.28
C ARG A 324 -1.81 13.61 -24.59
N THR A 325 -1.41 14.51 -25.47
CA THR A 325 -2.29 15.49 -26.12
C THR A 325 -3.44 14.81 -26.83
#